data_AF-A0AAD5GZK8-F1
#
_entry.id   AF-A0AAD5GZK8-F1
#
_cell.length_a   1.000
_cell.length_b   1.000
_cell.length_c   1.000
_cell.angle_alpha   90.00
_cell.angle_beta   90.00
_cell.angle_gamma   90.00
#
_symmetry.space_group_name_H-M   'P 1'
#
loop_
_entity.id
_entity.type
_entity.pdbx_description
1 polymer ?
#
loop_
_entity_poly.entity_id
_entity_poly.type
_entity_poly.pdbx_seq_one_letter_code
_entity_poly.pdbx_strand_id
1 'polypeptide(L)'
;MAAQSWPEWLSGLLSSIWPQRPPAPGSHEAHLESLRVGALLTKELRKPAAQRDEELVHKLRVHHRQLELKNAEASLRKYKQGAVCFDRSTRQCCGAAQWVAQRVAASYRAAADFYEQTTQQWTEELAAAEARRQPVIAAQPTLRLDLTEALQQAPPRLDMCAACARMLQQVEVAEETCRTHAAFLRDNFQQRGMRAAPATAAARSGALAGTAAAPAAGAPGAAAPPADLPAGEAQQGQQAPVQQQQQQEQQQCGSYSVAAAEGAPTTPKQSPLPQQQHSSSEKEQR
;
A
#
# COMPACT_ATOMS: atom_id res chain seq x y z
N MET A 1 -1.52 35.09 -40.26
CA MET A 1 -1.97 34.22 -39.16
C MET A 1 -2.69 33.04 -39.80
N ALA A 2 -2.05 31.86 -39.83
CA ALA A 2 -2.64 30.68 -40.46
C ALA A 2 -3.75 30.12 -39.57
N ALA A 3 -4.92 29.86 -40.15
CA ALA A 3 -6.06 29.28 -39.46
C ALA A 3 -5.71 27.85 -39.05
N GLN A 4 -5.61 27.60 -37.73
CA GLN A 4 -5.51 26.24 -37.19
C GLN A 4 -6.68 25.44 -37.72
N SER A 5 -6.36 24.34 -38.37
CA SER A 5 -7.37 23.54 -39.06
C SER A 5 -8.11 22.70 -38.02
N TRP A 6 -9.44 22.58 -38.19
CA TRP A 6 -10.32 21.76 -37.32
C TRP A 6 -9.78 20.34 -37.00
N PRO A 7 -9.06 19.64 -37.91
CA PRO A 7 -8.42 18.36 -37.62
C PRO A 7 -7.32 18.43 -36.55
N GLU A 8 -6.56 19.52 -36.45
CA GLU A 8 -5.49 19.68 -35.44
C GLU A 8 -6.08 19.86 -34.03
N TRP A 9 -7.22 20.55 -33.92
CA TRP A 9 -7.95 20.68 -32.66
C TRP A 9 -8.49 19.33 -32.17
N LEU A 10 -9.08 18.53 -33.07
CA LEU A 10 -9.55 17.18 -32.73
C LEU A 10 -8.41 16.21 -32.42
N SER A 11 -7.26 16.36 -33.08
CA SER A 11 -6.08 15.53 -32.81
C SER A 11 -5.52 15.81 -31.39
N GLY A 12 -5.53 17.07 -30.95
CA GLY A 12 -5.19 17.44 -29.56
C GLY A 12 -6.22 16.94 -28.53
N LEU A 13 -7.51 16.96 -28.87
CA LEU A 13 -8.57 16.42 -28.02
C LEU A 13 -8.50 14.89 -27.90
N LEU A 14 -8.24 14.17 -29.00
CA LEU A 14 -8.12 12.72 -28.98
C LEU A 14 -6.85 12.23 -28.28
N SER A 15 -5.75 13.00 -28.39
CA SER A 15 -4.50 12.72 -27.65
C SER A 15 -4.64 12.94 -26.13
N SER A 16 -5.69 13.65 -25.68
CA SER A 16 -6.03 13.82 -24.27
C SER A 16 -7.14 12.87 -23.78
N ILE A 17 -7.77 12.12 -24.69
CA ILE A 17 -8.90 11.22 -24.39
C ILE A 17 -8.50 9.73 -24.46
N TRP A 18 -7.39 9.34 -25.11
CA TRP A 18 -6.88 7.96 -25.13
C TRP A 18 -5.38 7.86 -24.84
N PRO A 19 -4.93 6.84 -24.07
CA PRO A 19 -4.21 7.14 -22.84
C PRO A 19 -2.68 7.12 -23.00
N GLN A 20 -2.06 8.11 -22.35
CA GLN A 20 -0.78 7.94 -21.67
C GLN A 20 -0.78 6.58 -20.96
N ARG A 21 0.28 5.80 -21.16
CA ARG A 21 0.56 4.50 -20.51
C ARG A 21 -0.12 4.40 -19.12
N PRO A 22 -0.86 3.31 -18.82
CA PRO A 22 -1.57 3.20 -17.55
C PRO A 22 -0.60 3.47 -16.39
N PRO A 23 -1.02 4.23 -15.36
CA PRO A 23 -0.13 4.66 -14.31
C PRO A 23 0.50 3.44 -13.62
N ALA A 24 1.76 3.57 -13.23
CA ALA A 24 2.48 2.48 -12.59
C ALA A 24 1.78 2.11 -11.26
N PRO A 25 1.46 0.83 -11.01
CA PRO A 25 0.81 0.43 -9.76
C PRO A 25 1.54 0.94 -8.52
N GLY A 26 0.79 1.49 -7.56
CA GLY A 26 1.34 2.08 -6.35
C GLY A 26 1.97 3.47 -6.53
N SER A 27 1.93 4.05 -7.74
CA SER A 27 2.27 5.46 -7.93
C SER A 27 1.15 6.38 -7.43
N HIS A 28 1.48 7.66 -7.27
CA HIS A 28 0.48 8.68 -6.89
C HIS A 28 -0.63 8.77 -7.95
N GLU A 29 -0.27 8.74 -9.24
CA GLU A 29 -1.20 8.79 -10.37
C GLU A 29 -2.13 7.58 -10.39
N ALA A 30 -1.63 6.38 -10.05
CA ALA A 30 -2.47 5.18 -9.95
C ALA A 30 -3.48 5.29 -8.80
N HIS A 31 -3.12 5.97 -7.71
CA HIS A 31 -4.05 6.26 -6.62
C HIS A 31 -5.09 7.31 -7.02
N LEU A 32 -4.67 8.39 -7.68
CA LEU A 32 -5.59 9.40 -8.22
C LEU A 32 -6.58 8.81 -9.22
N GLU A 33 -6.11 7.90 -10.08
CA GLU A 33 -6.96 7.20 -11.03
C GLU A 33 -8.00 6.31 -10.33
N SER A 34 -7.58 5.59 -9.28
CA SER A 34 -8.51 4.83 -8.42
C SER A 34 -9.58 5.75 -7.82
N LEU A 35 -9.18 6.90 -7.24
CA LEU A 35 -10.10 7.88 -6.68
C LEU A 35 -11.06 8.45 -7.73
N ARG A 36 -10.56 8.74 -8.94
CA ARG A 36 -11.36 9.25 -10.07
C ARG A 36 -12.44 8.25 -10.46
N VAL A 37 -12.08 6.98 -10.65
CA VAL A 37 -13.02 5.91 -11.00
C VAL A 37 -14.02 5.66 -9.86
N GLY A 38 -13.56 5.67 -8.60
CA GLY A 38 -14.43 5.56 -7.42
C GLY A 38 -15.44 6.70 -7.29
N ALA A 39 -15.03 7.93 -7.63
CA ALA A 39 -15.93 9.09 -7.66
C ALA A 39 -17.00 8.95 -8.75
N LEU A 40 -16.64 8.47 -9.95
CA LEU A 40 -17.60 8.17 -11.02
C LEU A 40 -18.60 7.09 -10.60
N LEU A 41 -18.13 6.00 -9.97
CA LEU A 41 -18.98 4.95 -9.43
C LEU A 41 -19.96 5.51 -8.39
N THR A 42 -19.48 6.33 -7.47
CA THR A 42 -20.31 6.97 -6.43
C THR A 42 -21.38 7.88 -7.05
N LYS A 43 -21.00 8.65 -8.08
CA LYS A 43 -21.92 9.52 -8.82
C LYS A 43 -23.04 8.71 -9.48
N GLU A 44 -22.70 7.58 -10.10
CA GLU A 44 -23.69 6.71 -10.75
C GLU A 44 -24.62 6.04 -9.73
N LEU A 45 -24.08 5.56 -8.60
CA LEU A 45 -24.86 4.94 -7.53
C LEU A 45 -25.84 5.92 -6.85
N ARG A 46 -25.52 7.23 -6.82
CA ARG A 46 -26.41 8.26 -6.25
C ARG A 46 -27.61 8.59 -7.14
N LYS A 47 -27.63 8.18 -8.41
CA LYS A 47 -28.80 8.37 -9.27
C LYS A 47 -29.98 7.54 -8.77
N PRO A 48 -31.23 8.02 -8.94
CA PRO A 48 -32.42 7.20 -8.73
C PRO A 48 -32.38 5.93 -9.58
N ALA A 49 -32.97 4.83 -9.09
CA ALA A 49 -32.91 3.53 -9.76
C ALA A 49 -33.38 3.57 -11.23
N ALA A 50 -34.40 4.39 -11.55
CA ALA A 50 -34.92 4.54 -12.91
C ALA A 50 -33.95 5.25 -13.89
N GLN A 51 -32.92 5.93 -13.39
CA GLN A 51 -31.95 6.71 -14.18
C GLN A 51 -30.52 6.15 -14.11
N ARG A 52 -30.32 5.08 -13.35
CA ARG A 52 -29.02 4.47 -13.14
C ARG A 52 -28.72 3.49 -14.27
N ASP A 53 -27.55 3.62 -14.88
CA ASP A 53 -27.05 2.62 -15.82
C ASP A 53 -26.35 1.50 -15.03
N GLU A 54 -27.06 0.40 -14.81
CA GLU A 54 -26.54 -0.75 -14.04
C GLU A 54 -25.34 -1.43 -14.72
N GLU A 55 -25.23 -1.35 -16.05
CA GLU A 55 -24.09 -1.90 -16.77
C GLU A 55 -22.85 -1.02 -16.60
N LEU A 56 -23.03 0.30 -16.62
CA LEU A 56 -21.97 1.25 -16.29
C LEU A 56 -21.51 1.07 -14.83
N VAL A 57 -22.43 0.93 -13.88
CA VAL A 57 -22.09 0.66 -12.47
C VAL A 57 -21.25 -0.61 -12.34
N HIS A 58 -21.64 -1.69 -13.01
CA HIS A 58 -20.89 -2.93 -13.00
C HIS A 58 -19.47 -2.75 -13.56
N LYS A 59 -19.32 -2.14 -14.74
CA LYS A 59 -18.02 -1.87 -15.36
C LYS A 59 -17.12 -1.01 -14.48
N LEU A 60 -17.67 0.06 -13.91
CA LEU A 60 -16.94 0.94 -12.99
C LEU A 60 -16.51 0.21 -11.72
N ARG A 61 -17.36 -0.67 -11.16
CA ARG A 61 -17.02 -1.47 -9.98
C ARG A 61 -15.87 -2.43 -10.24
N VAL A 62 -15.93 -3.18 -11.34
CA VAL A 62 -14.85 -4.10 -11.75
C VAL A 62 -13.55 -3.31 -11.96
N HIS A 63 -13.61 -2.21 -12.72
CA HIS A 63 -12.43 -1.41 -13.01
C HIS A 63 -11.81 -0.78 -11.75
N HIS A 64 -12.64 -0.23 -10.85
CA HIS A 64 -12.19 0.31 -9.57
C HIS A 64 -11.48 -0.75 -8.73
N ARG A 65 -12.07 -1.95 -8.59
CA ARG A 65 -11.46 -3.05 -7.81
C ARG A 65 -10.16 -3.56 -8.41
N GLN A 66 -10.02 -3.58 -9.74
CA GLN A 66 -8.76 -3.90 -10.40
C GLN A 66 -7.65 -2.88 -10.08
N LEU A 67 -7.98 -1.58 -10.03
CA LEU A 67 -7.02 -0.54 -9.67
C LEU A 67 -6.60 -0.64 -8.21
N GLU A 68 -7.55 -0.80 -7.30
CA GLU A 68 -7.26 -0.98 -5.87
C GLU A 68 -6.39 -2.22 -5.63
N LEU A 69 -6.73 -3.37 -6.24
CA LEU A 69 -5.94 -4.60 -6.12
C LEU A 69 -4.48 -4.39 -6.54
N LYS A 70 -4.25 -3.81 -7.72
CA LYS A 70 -2.89 -3.52 -8.21
C LYS A 70 -2.13 -2.56 -7.28
N ASN A 71 -2.82 -1.56 -6.72
CA ASN A 71 -2.23 -0.62 -5.77
C ASN A 71 -1.89 -1.28 -4.42
N ALA A 72 -2.70 -2.23 -3.94
CA ALA A 72 -2.36 -3.06 -2.77
C ALA A 72 -1.13 -3.89 -3.04
N GLU A 73 -1.07 -4.62 -4.15
CA GLU A 73 0.04 -5.50 -4.48
C GLU A 73 1.36 -4.72 -4.59
N ALA A 74 1.33 -3.52 -5.16
CA ALA A 74 2.48 -2.63 -5.20
C ALA A 74 2.89 -2.17 -3.79
N SER A 75 1.93 -1.79 -2.95
CA SER A 75 2.18 -1.40 -1.56
C SER A 75 2.76 -2.56 -0.75
N LEU A 76 2.18 -3.76 -0.88
CA LEU A 76 2.65 -5.00 -0.25
C LEU A 76 4.12 -5.27 -0.60
N ARG A 77 4.47 -5.21 -1.90
CA ARG A 77 5.86 -5.39 -2.35
C ARG A 77 6.79 -4.33 -1.76
N LYS A 78 6.38 -3.05 -1.77
CA LYS A 78 7.14 -1.95 -1.16
C LYS A 78 7.42 -2.22 0.32
N TYR A 79 6.40 -2.61 1.09
CA TYR A 79 6.56 -2.86 2.52
C TYR A 79 7.40 -4.11 2.82
N LYS A 80 7.22 -5.20 2.05
CA LYS A 80 8.09 -6.39 2.15
C LYS A 80 9.55 -6.07 1.86
N GLN A 81 9.84 -5.31 0.80
CA GLN A 81 11.20 -4.87 0.48
C GLN A 81 11.79 -3.97 1.56
N GLY A 82 11.01 -2.99 2.05
CA GLY A 82 11.47 -2.10 3.10
C GLY A 82 11.78 -2.84 4.40
N ALA A 83 10.96 -3.83 4.80
CA ALA A 83 11.25 -4.67 5.96
C ALA A 83 12.62 -5.36 5.82
N VAL A 84 12.89 -6.00 4.67
CA VAL A 84 14.16 -6.67 4.39
C VAL A 84 15.34 -5.68 4.40
N CYS A 85 15.16 -4.50 3.80
CA CYS A 85 16.15 -3.42 3.81
C CYS A 85 16.55 -3.02 5.24
N PHE A 86 15.56 -2.83 6.12
CA PHE A 86 15.82 -2.41 7.49
C PHE A 86 16.32 -3.55 8.40
N ASP A 87 15.91 -4.79 8.15
CA ASP A 87 16.47 -5.96 8.86
C ASP A 87 17.97 -6.13 8.58
N ARG A 88 18.41 -5.80 7.37
CA ARG A 88 19.83 -5.85 6.96
C ARG A 88 20.60 -4.56 7.22
N SER A 89 19.94 -3.53 7.74
CA SER A 89 20.54 -2.22 7.96
C SER A 89 21.63 -2.30 9.03
N THR A 90 22.88 -2.12 8.64
CA THR A 90 24.04 -2.01 9.55
C THR A 90 24.35 -0.55 9.93
N ARG A 91 23.33 0.31 10.00
CA ARG A 91 23.52 1.74 10.28
C ARG A 91 24.11 1.95 11.67
N GLN A 92 25.18 2.74 11.74
CA GLN A 92 25.90 3.08 12.98
C GLN A 92 25.96 4.60 13.19
N CYS A 93 24.97 5.35 12.69
CA CYS A 93 25.00 6.82 12.74
C CYS A 93 24.83 7.41 14.15
N CYS A 94 24.29 6.64 15.11
CA CYS A 94 24.12 7.03 16.50
C CYS A 94 23.88 5.79 17.38
N GLY A 95 23.90 5.93 18.70
CA GLY A 95 23.70 4.81 19.65
C GLY A 95 22.33 4.14 19.52
N ALA A 96 21.31 4.88 19.06
CA ALA A 96 19.96 4.36 18.83
C ALA A 96 19.75 3.73 17.44
N ALA A 97 20.74 3.78 16.53
CA ALA A 97 20.51 3.46 15.11
C ALA A 97 20.01 2.03 14.88
N GLN A 98 20.57 1.05 15.59
CA GLN A 98 20.15 -0.35 15.46
C GLN A 98 18.73 -0.58 15.98
N TRP A 99 18.39 0.03 17.12
CA TRP A 99 17.04 -0.03 17.68
C TRP A 99 16.01 0.56 16.69
N VAL A 100 16.33 1.72 16.10
CA VAL A 100 15.47 2.39 15.11
C VAL A 100 15.27 1.50 13.88
N ALA A 101 16.33 0.88 13.35
CA ALA A 101 16.23 -0.03 12.22
C ALA A 101 15.29 -1.20 12.51
N GLN A 102 15.41 -1.83 13.68
CA GLN A 102 14.53 -2.93 14.10
C GLN A 102 13.07 -2.49 14.28
N ARG A 103 12.84 -1.32 14.91
CA ARG A 103 11.50 -0.76 15.10
C ARG A 103 10.81 -0.44 13.76
N VAL A 104 11.56 0.12 12.82
CA VAL A 104 11.09 0.43 11.46
C VAL A 104 10.82 -0.85 10.68
N ALA A 105 11.71 -1.84 10.73
CA ALA A 105 11.49 -3.13 10.09
C ALA A 105 10.21 -3.81 10.61
N ALA A 106 9.94 -3.74 11.92
CA ALA A 106 8.70 -4.23 12.51
C ALA A 106 7.46 -3.48 11.98
N SER A 107 7.50 -2.14 11.84
CA SER A 107 6.43 -1.37 11.19
C SER A 107 6.17 -1.82 9.75
N TYR A 108 7.24 -2.03 8.98
CA TYR A 108 7.14 -2.43 7.59
C TYR A 108 6.56 -3.84 7.44
N ARG A 109 6.90 -4.78 8.34
CA ARG A 109 6.25 -6.10 8.40
C ARG A 109 4.76 -5.99 8.72
N ALA A 110 4.40 -5.23 9.75
CA ALA A 110 3.01 -4.99 10.11
C ALA A 110 2.19 -4.38 8.96
N ALA A 111 2.78 -3.41 8.25
CA ALA A 111 2.16 -2.81 7.06
C ALA A 111 2.05 -3.83 5.91
N ALA A 112 3.07 -4.66 5.68
CA ALA A 112 3.00 -5.73 4.69
C ALA A 112 1.85 -6.70 5.00
N ASP A 113 1.71 -7.16 6.25
CA ASP A 113 0.62 -8.05 6.64
C ASP A 113 -0.76 -7.40 6.46
N PHE A 114 -0.87 -6.11 6.78
CA PHE A 114 -2.08 -5.33 6.50
C PHE A 114 -2.42 -5.29 4.99
N TYR A 115 -1.45 -5.01 4.12
CA TYR A 115 -1.68 -4.98 2.67
C TYR A 115 -1.89 -6.38 2.09
N GLU A 116 -1.38 -7.43 2.71
CA GLU A 116 -1.67 -8.80 2.33
C GLU A 116 -3.14 -9.15 2.58
N GLN A 117 -3.66 -8.83 3.76
CA GLN A 117 -5.09 -8.95 4.07
C GLN A 117 -5.95 -8.09 3.13
N THR A 118 -5.48 -6.88 2.82
CA THR A 118 -6.16 -5.98 1.90
C THR A 118 -6.22 -6.54 0.48
N THR A 119 -5.12 -7.14 0.00
CA THR A 119 -5.03 -7.83 -1.30
C THR A 119 -6.02 -8.99 -1.36
N GLN A 120 -6.07 -9.81 -0.31
CA GLN A 120 -7.02 -10.93 -0.20
C GLN A 120 -8.47 -10.45 -0.29
N GLN A 121 -8.81 -9.38 0.45
CA GLN A 121 -10.16 -8.82 0.44
C GLN A 121 -10.53 -8.22 -0.93
N TRP A 122 -9.63 -7.47 -1.56
CA TRP A 122 -9.90 -6.88 -2.88
C TRP A 122 -9.95 -7.92 -4.00
N THR A 123 -9.23 -9.03 -3.86
CA THR A 123 -9.36 -10.18 -4.78
C THR A 123 -10.77 -10.78 -4.71
N GLU A 124 -11.29 -11.01 -3.51
CA GLU A 124 -12.66 -11.49 -3.32
C GLU A 124 -13.69 -10.49 -3.85
N GLU A 125 -13.51 -9.19 -3.58
CA GLU A 125 -14.42 -8.16 -4.08
C GLU A 125 -14.41 -8.02 -5.61
N LEU A 126 -13.25 -8.16 -6.24
CA LEU A 126 -13.13 -8.19 -7.69
C LEU A 126 -13.84 -9.41 -8.27
N ALA A 127 -13.56 -10.60 -7.75
CA ALA A 127 -14.21 -11.84 -8.19
C ALA A 127 -15.73 -11.78 -7.99
N ALA A 128 -16.20 -11.18 -6.89
CA ALA A 128 -17.62 -10.98 -6.64
C ALA A 128 -18.25 -9.99 -7.63
N ALA A 129 -17.55 -8.89 -7.93
CA ALA A 129 -18.01 -7.90 -8.90
C ALA A 129 -18.13 -8.51 -10.30
N GLU A 130 -17.13 -9.24 -10.75
CA GLU A 130 -17.12 -9.94 -12.05
C GLU A 130 -18.24 -10.98 -12.14
N ALA A 131 -18.45 -11.76 -11.07
CA ALA A 131 -19.54 -12.74 -10.99
C ALA A 131 -20.92 -12.14 -10.66
N ARG A 132 -21.04 -10.80 -10.55
CA ARG A 132 -22.27 -10.07 -10.18
C ARG A 132 -22.95 -10.58 -8.90
N ARG A 133 -22.14 -11.05 -7.95
CA ARG A 133 -22.60 -11.51 -6.64
C ARG A 133 -22.25 -10.50 -5.55
N GLN A 134 -22.87 -10.64 -4.37
CA GLN A 134 -22.44 -9.86 -3.22
C GLN A 134 -21.08 -10.41 -2.70
N PRO A 135 -20.12 -9.52 -2.39
CA PRO A 135 -18.86 -9.93 -1.81
C PRO A 135 -19.04 -10.33 -0.34
N VAL A 136 -18.18 -11.23 0.11
CA VAL A 136 -18.02 -11.56 1.54
C VAL A 136 -16.73 -10.93 2.09
N ILE A 137 -16.60 -10.91 3.41
CA ILE A 137 -15.35 -10.53 4.09
C ILE A 137 -14.45 -11.77 4.08
N ALA A 138 -13.53 -11.83 3.13
CA ALA A 138 -12.47 -12.83 3.05
C ALA A 138 -11.32 -12.53 4.04
N ALA A 139 -11.05 -11.24 4.26
CA ALA A 139 -10.10 -10.79 5.27
C ALA A 139 -10.59 -9.47 5.88
N GLN A 140 -10.26 -9.24 7.15
CA GLN A 140 -10.54 -7.97 7.83
C GLN A 140 -9.21 -7.25 8.10
N PRO A 141 -8.77 -6.36 7.18
CA PRO A 141 -7.48 -5.71 7.27
C PRO A 141 -7.30 -5.02 8.61
N THR A 142 -6.28 -5.42 9.35
CA THR A 142 -5.95 -4.85 10.66
C THR A 142 -4.45 -4.69 10.75
N LEU A 143 -3.98 -3.49 11.04
CA LEU A 143 -2.56 -3.27 11.34
C LEU A 143 -2.26 -3.87 12.72
N ARG A 144 -1.43 -4.92 12.76
CA ARG A 144 -0.95 -5.53 14.00
C ARG A 144 0.55 -5.30 14.11
N LEU A 145 0.94 -4.53 15.10
CA LEU A 145 2.33 -4.21 15.34
C LEU A 145 2.88 -5.10 16.45
N ASP A 146 3.49 -6.21 16.05
CA ASP A 146 4.11 -7.16 16.96
C ASP A 146 5.54 -6.71 17.28
N LEU A 147 5.66 -5.84 18.30
CA LEU A 147 6.94 -5.39 18.84
C LEU A 147 7.42 -6.36 19.92
N THR A 148 8.69 -6.75 19.86
CA THR A 148 9.36 -7.40 21.00
C THR A 148 9.39 -6.43 22.18
N GLU A 149 9.46 -6.95 23.40
CA GLU A 149 9.43 -6.14 24.63
C GLU A 149 10.47 -4.99 24.61
N ALA A 150 11.68 -5.25 24.10
CA ALA A 150 12.74 -4.24 23.96
C ALA A 150 12.38 -3.08 23.01
N LEU A 151 11.49 -3.31 22.02
CA LEU A 151 11.03 -2.29 21.07
C LEU A 151 9.76 -1.57 21.54
N GLN A 152 9.08 -2.08 22.58
CA GLN A 152 7.93 -1.42 23.19
C GLN A 152 8.33 -0.25 24.08
N GLN A 153 9.56 -0.27 24.60
CA GLN A 153 10.09 0.81 25.43
C GLN A 153 10.36 2.08 24.60
N ALA A 154 10.31 3.24 25.26
CA ALA A 154 10.67 4.49 24.61
C ALA A 154 12.10 4.43 24.06
N PRO A 155 12.36 5.01 22.87
CA PRO A 155 13.69 4.97 22.28
C PRO A 155 14.70 5.62 23.24
N PRO A 156 15.97 5.18 23.26
CA PRO A 156 17.02 5.86 24.01
C PRO A 156 17.23 7.27 23.42
N ARG A 157 16.50 8.26 23.95
CA ARG A 157 16.36 9.60 23.36
C ARG A 157 17.66 10.41 23.39
N LEU A 158 18.55 10.12 24.34
CA LEU A 158 19.81 10.85 24.51
C LEU A 158 20.83 10.55 23.39
N ASP A 159 20.67 9.42 22.69
CA ASP A 159 21.62 8.92 21.69
C ASP A 159 21.04 8.86 20.27
N MET A 160 19.95 9.57 19.99
CA MET A 160 19.27 9.52 18.69
C MET A 160 19.56 10.76 17.84
N CYS A 161 20.15 10.56 16.67
CA CYS A 161 20.35 11.64 15.71
C CYS A 161 19.02 12.06 15.04
N ALA A 162 18.97 13.28 14.47
CA ALA A 162 17.77 13.82 13.83
C ALA A 162 17.25 12.96 12.67
N ALA A 163 18.13 12.27 11.94
CA ALA A 163 17.75 11.38 10.84
C ALA A 163 16.97 10.15 11.34
N CYS A 164 17.44 9.52 12.42
CA CYS A 164 16.74 8.40 13.07
C CYS A 164 15.41 8.85 13.68
N ALA A 165 15.37 10.01 14.32
CA ALA A 165 14.14 10.58 14.87
C ALA A 165 13.08 10.80 13.79
N ARG A 166 13.46 11.39 12.65
CA ARG A 166 12.57 11.61 11.51
C ARG A 166 12.03 10.30 10.94
N MET A 167 12.85 9.27 10.87
CA MET A 167 12.45 7.97 10.36
C MET A 167 11.40 7.30 11.25
N LEU A 168 11.58 7.36 12.57
CA LEU A 168 10.56 6.90 13.53
C LEU A 168 9.25 7.67 13.35
N GLN A 169 9.32 8.99 13.27
CA GLN A 169 8.13 9.82 13.06
C GLN A 169 7.40 9.45 11.75
N GLN A 170 8.13 9.18 10.67
CA GLN A 170 7.53 8.78 9.39
C GLN A 170 6.81 7.43 9.48
N VAL A 171 7.40 6.43 10.16
CA VAL A 171 6.71 5.14 10.33
C VAL A 171 5.52 5.24 11.27
N GLU A 172 5.57 6.07 12.31
CA GLU A 172 4.44 6.31 13.21
C GLU A 172 3.25 6.95 12.46
N VAL A 173 3.51 7.94 11.61
CA VAL A 173 2.48 8.54 10.74
C VAL A 173 1.92 7.51 9.75
N ALA A 174 2.77 6.67 9.17
CA ALA A 174 2.33 5.62 8.25
C ALA A 174 1.49 4.54 8.96
N GLU A 175 1.87 4.16 10.18
CA GLU A 175 1.11 3.25 11.04
C GLU A 175 -0.28 3.82 11.32
N GLU A 176 -0.36 5.09 11.74
CA GLU A 176 -1.66 5.74 12.01
C GLU A 176 -2.52 5.84 10.75
N THR A 177 -1.92 6.14 9.60
CA THR A 177 -2.61 6.12 8.31
C THR A 177 -3.20 4.74 8.02
N CYS A 178 -2.45 3.66 8.26
CA CYS A 178 -2.94 2.29 8.09
C CYS A 178 -4.07 1.95 9.07
N ARG A 179 -3.99 2.40 10.34
CA ARG A 179 -5.08 2.20 11.33
C ARG A 179 -6.36 2.92 10.91
N THR A 180 -6.25 4.17 10.49
CA THR A 180 -7.38 4.97 9.98
C THR A 180 -8.01 4.29 8.77
N HIS A 181 -7.19 3.80 7.83
CA HIS A 181 -7.69 3.07 6.67
C HIS A 181 -8.36 1.75 7.07
N ALA A 182 -7.79 0.98 8.00
CA ALA A 182 -8.39 -0.24 8.53
C ALA A 182 -9.78 0.02 9.15
N ALA A 183 -9.92 1.11 9.91
CA ALA A 183 -11.20 1.53 10.48
C ALA A 183 -12.21 1.88 9.38
N PHE A 184 -11.80 2.69 8.40
CA PHE A 184 -12.64 3.04 7.25
C PHE A 184 -13.14 1.79 6.48
N LEU A 185 -12.27 0.81 6.22
CA LEU A 185 -12.66 -0.43 5.55
C LEU A 185 -13.68 -1.22 6.37
N ARG A 186 -13.47 -1.31 7.68
CA ARG A 186 -14.40 -1.99 8.60
C ARG A 186 -15.78 -1.34 8.57
N ASP A 187 -15.84 -0.02 8.67
CA ASP A 187 -17.08 0.75 8.60
C ASP A 187 -17.76 0.56 7.24
N ASN A 188 -16.99 0.57 6.15
CA ASN A 188 -17.49 0.31 4.80
C ASN A 188 -18.12 -1.09 4.68
N PHE A 189 -17.48 -2.12 5.22
CA PHE A 189 -18.02 -3.48 5.23
C PHE A 189 -19.33 -3.57 6.01
N GLN A 190 -19.41 -2.90 7.18
CA GLN A 190 -20.62 -2.84 7.99
C GLN A 190 -21.76 -2.12 7.25
N GLN A 191 -21.49 -0.95 6.66
CA GLN A 191 -22.47 -0.19 5.88
C GLN A 191 -23.01 -0.98 4.67
N ARG A 192 -22.19 -1.83 4.08
CA ARG A 192 -22.56 -2.72 2.96
C ARG A 192 -23.22 -4.02 3.41
N GLY A 193 -23.35 -4.26 4.71
CA GLY A 193 -23.93 -5.49 5.27
C GLY A 193 -23.11 -6.74 4.94
N MET A 194 -21.81 -6.60 4.69
CA MET A 194 -20.95 -7.73 4.34
C MET A 194 -20.77 -8.68 5.53
N ARG A 195 -20.76 -9.98 5.25
CA ARG A 195 -20.59 -11.03 6.25
C ARG A 195 -19.26 -11.73 6.07
N ALA A 196 -18.69 -12.23 7.17
CA ALA A 196 -17.51 -13.08 7.11
C ALA A 196 -17.76 -14.31 6.24
N ALA A 197 -16.77 -14.68 5.42
CA ALA A 197 -16.81 -15.93 4.68
C ALA A 197 -16.95 -17.11 5.66
N PRO A 198 -17.80 -18.12 5.38
CA PRO A 198 -17.88 -19.31 6.21
C PRO A 198 -16.50 -20.01 6.25
N ALA A 199 -16.06 -20.39 7.45
CA ALA A 199 -14.71 -20.93 7.71
C ALA A 199 -14.32 -22.12 6.82
N THR A 200 -15.30 -22.84 6.27
CA THR A 200 -15.11 -23.96 5.32
C THR A 200 -14.52 -23.54 3.97
N ALA A 201 -14.64 -22.27 3.57
CA ALA A 201 -14.05 -21.76 2.33
C ALA A 201 -12.54 -21.49 2.45
N ALA A 202 -12.06 -21.07 3.63
CA ALA A 202 -10.65 -20.73 3.85
C ALA A 202 -9.70 -21.94 3.74
N ALA A 203 -10.17 -23.13 4.12
CA ALA A 203 -9.39 -24.37 4.03
C ALA A 203 -9.14 -24.86 2.59
N ARG A 204 -10.01 -24.49 1.63
CA ARG A 204 -9.88 -24.96 0.24
C ARG A 204 -8.83 -24.19 -0.57
N SER A 205 -8.54 -22.94 -0.22
CA SER A 205 -7.49 -22.16 -0.88
C SER A 205 -6.08 -22.58 -0.49
N GLY A 206 -5.89 -23.17 0.70
CA GLY A 206 -4.60 -23.73 1.13
C GLY A 206 -4.27 -25.10 0.49
N ALA A 207 -5.28 -25.86 0.07
CA ALA A 207 -5.10 -27.20 -0.48
C ALA A 207 -4.61 -27.22 -1.94
N LEU A 208 -4.81 -26.14 -2.70
CA LEU A 208 -4.39 -26.04 -4.11
C LEU A 208 -2.93 -25.55 -4.29
N ALA A 209 -2.27 -25.08 -3.22
CA ALA A 209 -0.87 -24.67 -3.26
C ALA A 209 0.11 -25.79 -2.81
N GLY A 210 -0.39 -26.98 -2.47
CA GLY A 210 0.39 -28.04 -1.84
C GLY A 210 0.21 -29.40 -2.48
N THR A 211 0.34 -29.54 -3.81
CA THR A 211 0.51 -30.85 -4.45
C THR A 211 1.44 -30.77 -5.67
N ALA A 212 2.74 -30.73 -5.41
CA ALA A 212 3.75 -31.25 -6.33
C ALA A 212 4.94 -31.81 -5.53
N ALA A 213 4.93 -33.15 -5.35
CA ALA A 213 6.03 -34.13 -5.40
C ALA A 213 7.36 -33.85 -4.65
N ALA A 214 8.05 -34.79 -4.00
CA ALA A 214 7.90 -36.23 -3.71
C ALA A 214 9.08 -36.62 -2.77
N PRO A 215 9.04 -37.78 -2.07
CA PRO A 215 10.11 -38.21 -1.18
C PRO A 215 11.19 -39.00 -1.94
N ALA A 216 12.46 -38.82 -1.58
CA ALA A 216 13.56 -39.69 -2.01
C ALA A 216 14.14 -40.41 -0.79
N ALA A 217 14.13 -41.75 -0.85
CA ALA A 217 14.71 -42.66 0.13
C ALA A 217 15.79 -43.53 -0.53
N GLY A 218 16.85 -43.84 0.23
CA GLY A 218 17.91 -44.83 -0.06
C GLY A 218 19.10 -44.29 -0.86
N ALA A 219 20.39 -44.53 -0.56
CA ALA A 219 21.06 -45.57 0.23
C ALA A 219 22.56 -45.17 0.48
N PRO A 220 23.36 -45.94 1.26
CA PRO A 220 24.63 -45.52 1.89
C PRO A 220 25.93 -46.10 1.26
N GLY A 221 27.10 -45.60 1.70
CA GLY A 221 28.46 -46.18 1.51
C GLY A 221 29.52 -45.10 1.24
N ALA A 222 30.45 -44.74 2.14
CA ALA A 222 31.66 -45.44 2.62
C ALA A 222 32.96 -44.77 2.13
N ALA A 223 33.97 -44.73 3.03
CA ALA A 223 35.42 -44.51 2.84
C ALA A 223 36.01 -43.07 2.85
N ALA A 224 36.78 -42.79 3.91
CA ALA A 224 38.03 -42.00 3.90
C ALA A 224 39.24 -42.97 3.80
N PRO A 225 40.54 -42.58 3.83
CA PRO A 225 41.26 -41.28 3.76
C PRO A 225 42.43 -41.36 2.71
N PRO A 226 43.64 -40.70 2.77
CA PRO A 226 44.15 -39.55 3.56
C PRO A 226 44.88 -38.43 2.74
N ALA A 227 45.28 -37.39 3.48
CA ALA A 227 46.40 -36.43 3.35
C ALA A 227 47.09 -36.18 1.99
N ASP A 228 47.18 -34.90 1.58
CA ASP A 228 48.47 -34.20 1.44
C ASP A 228 48.28 -32.68 1.20
N LEU A 229 49.13 -31.89 1.86
CA LEU A 229 49.32 -30.45 1.64
C LEU A 229 50.18 -30.23 0.38
N PRO A 230 50.08 -29.06 -0.27
CA PRO A 230 51.21 -28.15 -0.13
C PRO A 230 50.82 -26.68 0.05
N ALA A 231 51.73 -25.98 0.73
CA ALA A 231 51.79 -24.53 0.81
C ALA A 231 52.02 -23.92 -0.59
N GLY A 232 51.27 -22.86 -0.90
CA GLY A 232 51.38 -22.11 -2.15
C GLY A 232 50.89 -20.69 -1.96
N GLU A 233 51.85 -19.80 -1.75
CA GLU A 233 51.97 -18.42 -2.23
C GLU A 233 50.81 -17.42 -2.11
N ALA A 234 51.16 -16.29 -1.50
CA ALA A 234 50.40 -15.08 -1.36
C ALA A 234 49.88 -14.52 -2.69
N GLN A 235 48.56 -14.51 -2.85
CA GLN A 235 47.88 -13.66 -3.82
C GLN A 235 47.32 -12.43 -3.08
N GLN A 236 47.99 -11.29 -3.26
CA GLN A 236 47.45 -9.96 -2.97
C GLN A 236 46.18 -9.75 -3.80
N GLY A 237 45.05 -10.12 -3.22
CA GLY A 237 43.72 -9.85 -3.75
C GLY A 237 43.42 -8.35 -3.64
N GLN A 238 43.13 -7.75 -4.80
CA GLN A 238 42.59 -6.41 -4.94
C GLN A 238 41.37 -6.22 -4.02
N GLN A 239 41.54 -5.45 -2.95
CA GLN A 239 40.44 -4.93 -2.14
C GLN A 239 39.90 -3.65 -2.77
N ALA A 240 38.87 -3.78 -3.62
CA ALA A 240 37.76 -2.83 -3.82
C ALA A 240 36.70 -3.50 -4.73
N PRO A 241 35.37 -3.34 -4.52
CA PRO A 241 34.71 -2.20 -3.90
C PRO A 241 33.54 -2.59 -2.95
N VAL A 242 33.84 -3.03 -1.71
CA VAL A 242 32.77 -3.30 -0.72
C VAL A 242 32.02 -2.00 -0.35
N GLN A 243 32.71 -0.85 -0.30
CA GLN A 243 32.07 0.43 0.00
C GLN A 243 31.10 0.91 -1.09
N GLN A 244 31.36 0.61 -2.36
CA GLN A 244 30.48 1.05 -3.46
C GLN A 244 29.21 0.21 -3.51
N GLN A 245 29.30 -1.09 -3.22
CA GLN A 245 28.13 -1.95 -3.09
C GLN A 245 27.27 -1.58 -1.88
N GLN A 246 27.90 -1.26 -0.74
CA GLN A 246 27.19 -0.77 0.45
C GLN A 246 26.52 0.59 0.23
N GLN A 247 27.12 1.49 -0.57
CA GLN A 247 26.47 2.74 -0.98
C GLN A 247 25.29 2.51 -1.93
N GLN A 248 25.38 1.55 -2.86
CA GLN A 248 24.28 1.24 -3.77
C GLN A 248 23.10 0.59 -3.04
N GLU A 249 23.35 -0.32 -2.10
CA GLU A 249 22.30 -0.88 -1.22
C GLU A 249 21.71 0.20 -0.31
N GLN A 250 22.53 1.13 0.23
CA GLN A 250 22.01 2.26 1.00
C GLN A 250 21.22 3.26 0.15
N GLN A 251 21.56 3.45 -1.13
CA GLN A 251 20.79 4.33 -2.03
C GLN A 251 19.46 3.67 -2.44
N GLN A 252 19.46 2.37 -2.73
CA GLN A 252 18.23 1.63 -3.01
C GLN A 252 17.32 1.62 -1.78
N CYS A 253 17.84 1.31 -0.59
CA CYS A 253 17.06 1.36 0.65
C CYS A 253 16.76 2.81 1.13
N GLY A 254 17.53 3.81 0.70
CA GLY A 254 17.41 5.23 1.08
C GLY A 254 16.49 6.05 0.19
N SER A 255 16.23 5.63 -1.05
CA SER A 255 15.28 6.28 -1.96
C SER A 255 13.82 5.95 -1.66
N TYR A 256 13.56 5.00 -0.74
CA TYR A 256 12.22 4.77 -0.20
C TYR A 256 11.85 5.88 0.80
N SER A 257 11.83 7.12 0.33
CA SER A 257 11.07 8.16 0.98
C SER A 257 9.64 7.64 1.06
N VAL A 258 9.12 7.51 2.29
CA VAL A 258 7.69 7.42 2.51
C VAL A 258 7.14 8.79 2.14
N ALA A 259 7.01 9.05 0.83
CA ALA A 259 6.16 10.10 0.34
C ALA A 259 4.79 9.77 0.92
N ALA A 260 4.46 10.48 2.00
CA ALA A 260 3.19 10.40 2.66
C ALA A 260 2.14 10.49 1.55
N ALA A 261 1.20 9.56 1.57
CA ALA A 261 -0.02 9.70 0.81
C ALA A 261 -0.77 10.90 1.41
N GLU A 262 -0.34 12.12 1.07
CA GLU A 262 -1.03 13.36 1.37
C GLU A 262 -2.27 13.42 0.49
N GLY A 263 -3.32 12.77 0.97
CA GLY A 263 -4.69 12.91 0.52
C GLY A 263 -5.57 13.15 1.74
N ALA A 264 -5.24 14.15 2.56
CA ALA A 264 -6.17 14.61 3.57
C ALA A 264 -7.46 15.11 2.88
N PRO A 265 -8.66 14.73 3.36
CA PRO A 265 -9.90 15.27 2.81
C PRO A 265 -9.90 16.78 3.02
N THR A 266 -9.92 17.54 1.93
CA THR A 266 -10.15 18.98 1.97
C THR A 266 -11.48 19.23 2.67
N THR A 267 -11.41 19.76 3.89
CA THR A 267 -12.55 20.32 4.61
C THR A 267 -13.22 21.34 3.68
N PRO A 268 -14.52 21.23 3.39
CA PRO A 268 -15.19 22.25 2.60
C PRO A 268 -15.14 23.57 3.37
N LYS A 269 -14.59 24.60 2.72
CA LYS A 269 -14.72 26.00 3.13
C LYS A 269 -16.20 26.27 3.38
N GLN A 270 -16.57 26.48 4.64
CA GLN A 270 -17.88 27.03 4.98
C GLN A 270 -17.97 28.42 4.34
N SER A 271 -18.88 28.57 3.38
CA SER A 271 -19.30 29.89 2.90
C SER A 271 -19.93 30.64 4.07
N PRO A 272 -19.59 31.91 4.31
CA PRO A 272 -20.24 32.70 5.35
C PRO A 272 -21.73 32.85 5.02
N LEU A 273 -22.57 32.57 6.02
CA LEU A 273 -24.02 32.81 5.97
C LEU A 273 -24.29 34.29 5.61
N PRO A 274 -25.27 34.59 4.76
CA PRO A 274 -25.73 35.96 4.58
C PRO A 274 -26.36 36.46 5.90
N GLN A 275 -25.79 37.55 6.40
CA GLN A 275 -26.24 38.30 7.55
C GLN A 275 -27.66 38.83 7.26
N GLN A 276 -28.69 38.22 7.85
CA GLN A 276 -30.05 38.76 7.83
C GLN A 276 -30.03 40.11 8.57
N GLN A 277 -30.08 41.20 7.80
CA GLN A 277 -30.43 42.50 8.34
C GLN A 277 -31.90 42.48 8.73
N HIS A 278 -32.18 42.41 10.03
CA HIS A 278 -33.48 42.73 10.58
C HIS A 278 -33.76 44.22 10.36
N SER A 279 -34.50 44.55 9.30
CA SER A 279 -35.23 45.81 9.22
C SER A 279 -36.46 45.70 10.12
N SER A 280 -36.33 46.23 11.34
CA SER A 280 -37.48 46.61 12.16
C SER A 280 -38.27 47.68 11.41
N SER A 281 -39.41 47.29 10.83
CA SER A 281 -40.40 48.22 10.33
C SER A 281 -41.52 48.30 11.37
N GLU A 282 -41.39 49.26 12.27
CA GLU A 282 -42.48 49.83 13.06
C GLU A 282 -43.51 50.43 12.09
N LYS A 283 -44.72 49.87 12.08
CA LYS A 283 -45.98 50.49 11.63
C LYS A 283 -47.11 49.71 12.31
N GLU A 284 -47.69 50.26 13.36
CA GLU A 284 -48.90 51.10 13.31
C GLU A 284 -50.13 50.26 12.93
N GLN A 285 -51.01 49.97 13.92
CA GLN A 285 -52.43 50.37 13.92
C GLN A 285 -53.25 49.62 14.99
N ARG A 286 -53.92 50.44 15.83
CA ARG A 286 -55.10 50.21 16.67
C ARG A 286 -54.96 49.43 17.98
#